data_AF-A0A067D9X7-F1
#
_entry.id   AF-A0A067D9X7-F1
#
_cell.length_a   1.000
_cell.length_b   1.000
_cell.length_c   1.000
_cell.angle_alpha   90.00
_cell.angle_beta   90.00
_cell.angle_gamma   90.00
#
_symmetry.space_group_name_H-M   'P 1'
#
loop_
_entity.id
_entity.type
_entity.pdbx_description
1 polymer ?
#
loop_
_entity_poly.entity_id
_entity_poly.type
_entity_poly.pdbx_seq_one_letter_code
_entity_poly.pdbx_strand_id
1 'polypeptide(L)' 'VAYSRHIVQIYPCNGGDEVRQHLEIDAHVGGVNDIAFSHPNKQLYVITCGDDKTIKVWDATNGVK' A
#
# COMPACT_ATOMS: atom_id res chain seq x y z
N VAL A 1 -18.14 -5.64 -12.87
CA VAL A 1 -17.95 -5.09 -11.51
C VAL A 1 -16.51 -5.36 -11.11
N ALA A 2 -15.64 -4.35 -11.14
CA ALA A 2 -14.29 -4.48 -10.62
C ALA A 2 -14.41 -4.55 -9.09
N TYR A 3 -14.04 -5.68 -8.52
CA TYR A 3 -14.07 -5.89 -7.08
C TYR A 3 -12.99 -4.99 -6.47
N SER A 4 -13.40 -3.82 -5.97
CA SER A 4 -12.49 -2.92 -5.28
C SER A 4 -12.12 -3.58 -3.95
N ARG A 5 -11.00 -4.30 -3.94
CA ARG A 5 -10.49 -4.88 -2.70
C ARG A 5 -9.96 -3.73 -1.87
N HIS A 6 -10.37 -3.69 -0.61
CA HIS A 6 -9.90 -2.81 0.45
C HIS A 6 -8.40 -2.99 0.80
N ILE A 7 -7.65 -3.68 -0.05
CA ILE A 7 -6.34 -4.25 0.24
C ILE A 7 -5.30 -3.53 -0.60
N VAL A 8 -4.16 -3.22 0.02
CA VAL A 8 -2.94 -2.79 -0.67
C VAL A 8 -1.90 -3.91 -0.59
N GLN A 9 -1.30 -4.24 -1.73
CA GLN A 9 -0.23 -5.23 -1.83
C GLN A 9 1.07 -4.55 -2.27
N ILE A 10 2.17 -4.90 -1.60
CA ILE A 10 3.50 -4.38 -1.91
C ILE A 10 4.35 -5.53 -2.43
N TYR A 11 5.06 -5.27 -3.54
CA TYR A 11 5.92 -6.22 -4.21
C TYR A 11 7.31 -5.60 -4.46
N PRO A 12 8.41 -6.16 -3.92
CA PRO A 12 9.76 -5.73 -4.25
C PRO A 12 10.11 -6.14 -5.69
N CYS A 13 10.56 -5.17 -6.48
CA CYS A 13 11.09 -5.40 -7.82
C CYS A 13 12.62 -5.36 -7.79
N ASN A 14 13.24 -6.44 -7.29
CA ASN A 14 14.69 -6.51 -7.15
C ASN A 14 15.36 -6.99 -8.44
N GLY A 15 15.21 -6.27 -9.56
CA GLY A 15 16.00 -6.42 -10.81
C GLY A 15 16.03 -7.80 -11.50
N GLY A 16 15.52 -8.86 -10.88
CA GLY A 16 15.29 -10.19 -11.42
C GLY A 16 13.79 -10.43 -11.50
N ASP A 17 13.38 -11.19 -12.52
CA ASP A 17 11.99 -11.39 -12.96
C ASP A 17 11.02 -12.02 -11.93
N GLU A 18 11.43 -12.16 -10.66
CA GLU A 18 10.60 -12.69 -9.58
C GLU A 18 9.95 -11.58 -8.76
N VAL A 19 8.74 -11.18 -9.18
CA VAL A 19 7.84 -10.37 -8.35
C VAL A 19 7.22 -11.29 -7.28
N ARG A 20 7.69 -11.20 -6.04
CA ARG A 20 7.10 -11.94 -4.89
C ARG A 20 6.30 -11.00 -4.00
N GLN A 21 5.16 -11.47 -3.51
CA GLN A 21 4.35 -10.72 -2.56
C GLN A 21 5.14 -10.48 -1.27
N HIS A 22 5.25 -9.23 -0.85
CA HIS A 22 6.01 -8.85 0.35
C HIS A 22 5.09 -8.45 1.50
N LEU A 23 4.05 -7.65 1.23
CA LEU A 23 3.08 -7.23 2.23
C LEU A 23 1.67 -7.24 1.65
N GLU A 24 0.70 -7.59 2.50
CA GLU A 24 -0.73 -7.42 2.25
C GLU A 24 -1.32 -6.63 3.41
N ILE A 25 -1.96 -5.51 3.11
CA ILE A 25 -2.47 -4.56 4.09
C ILE A 25 -3.97 -4.40 3.87
N ASP A 26 -4.77 -4.72 4.88
CA ASP A 26 -6.19 -4.34 4.92
C ASP A 26 -6.29 -2.82 5.18
N ALA A 27 -6.30 -2.05 4.10
CA ALA A 27 -6.03 -0.63 4.14
C ALA A 27 -7.27 0.19 4.51
N HIS A 28 -8.42 -0.04 3.88
CA HIS A 28 -9.58 0.86 4.02
C HIS A 28 -10.91 0.11 4.18
N VAL A 29 -11.92 0.70 4.81
CA VAL A 29 -13.27 0.12 4.75
C VAL A 29 -13.93 0.57 3.44
N GLY A 30 -13.85 -0.29 2.41
CA GLY A 30 -14.29 0.04 1.04
C GLY A 30 -13.11 0.15 0.08
N GLY A 31 -13.30 0.79 -1.07
CA GLY A 31 -12.27 0.85 -2.09
C GLY A 31 -11.07 1.71 -1.70
N VAL A 32 -9.88 1.28 -2.12
CA VAL A 32 -8.71 2.17 -2.16
C VAL A 32 -8.79 2.95 -3.47
N ASN A 33 -8.87 4.27 -3.35
CA ASN A 33 -9.11 5.16 -4.49
C ASN A 33 -7.82 5.73 -5.07
N ASP A 34 -6.79 5.89 -4.24
CA ASP A 34 -5.48 6.39 -4.67
C ASP A 34 -4.34 5.92 -3.75
N ILE A 35 -3.12 5.97 -4.28
CA ILE A 35 -1.88 5.60 -3.59
C ILE A 35 -0.74 6.55 -3.95
N ALA A 36 0.00 6.99 -2.94
CA ALA A 36 1.19 7.82 -3.10
C ALA A 36 2.36 7.26 -2.27
N PHE A 37 3.59 7.53 -2.73
CA PHE A 37 4.81 7.13 -2.04
C PHE A 37 5.54 8.36 -1.49
N SER A 38 6.17 8.21 -0.33
CA SER A 38 7.00 9.24 0.29
C SER A 38 8.26 8.64 0.89
N HIS A 39 9.40 9.32 0.77
CA HIS A 39 10.71 8.82 1.22
C HIS A 39 11.46 9.77 2.19
N PRO A 40 10.84 10.26 3.27
CA PRO A 40 11.54 11.06 4.27
C PRO A 40 12.58 10.21 5.01
N ASN A 41 13.75 10.80 5.30
CA ASN A 41 14.80 10.19 6.13
C ASN A 41 15.24 8.78 5.71
N LYS A 42 15.20 8.47 4.40
CA LYS A 42 15.52 7.14 3.83
C LYS A 42 14.53 6.02 4.19
N GLN A 43 13.36 6.35 4.73
CA GLN A 43 12.30 5.41 5.03
C GLN A 43 11.19 5.53 3.99
N LEU A 44 10.75 4.42 3.40
CA LEU A 44 9.65 4.42 2.42
C LEU A 44 8.30 4.30 3.13
N TYR A 45 7.41 5.25 2.86
CA TYR A 45 6.03 5.25 3.30
C TYR A 45 5.09 5.15 2.12
N VAL A 46 4.00 4.41 2.33
CA VAL A 46 2.85 4.34 1.43
C VAL A 46 1.72 5.15 2.05
N ILE A 47 1.11 6.03 1.27
CA ILE A 47 -0.02 6.84 1.69
C ILE A 47 -1.21 6.42 0.83
N THR A 48 -2.32 6.07 1.47
CA THR A 48 -3.52 5.56 0.80
C THR A 48 -4.73 6.41 1.19
N CYS A 49 -5.67 6.55 0.26
CA CYS A 49 -6.99 7.10 0.56
C CYS A 49 -8.08 6.18 0.01
N GLY A 50 -9.25 6.20 0.64
CA GLY A 50 -10.33 5.29 0.28
C GLY A 50 -11.73 5.77 0.65
N ASP A 51 -12.71 4.92 0.35
CA ASP A 51 -14.15 5.21 0.55
C ASP A 51 -14.53 5.40 2.03
N ASP A 52 -13.70 4.92 2.96
CA ASP A 52 -13.85 5.18 4.39
C ASP A 52 -13.60 6.64 4.79
N LYS A 53 -13.28 7.50 3.81
CA LYS A 53 -13.04 8.94 3.96
C LYS A 53 -11.82 9.24 4.84
N THR A 54 -10.87 8.31 4.90
CA THR A 54 -9.62 8.49 5.64
C THR A 54 -8.42 8.48 4.71
N ILE A 55 -7.36 9.13 5.16
CA ILE A 55 -6.01 8.97 4.62
C ILE A 55 -5.22 8.15 5.65
N LYS A 56 -4.52 7.12 5.19
CA LYS A 56 -3.68 6.27 6.05
C LYS A 56 -2.26 6.25 5.53
N VAL A 57 -1.31 6.14 6.44
CA VAL A 57 0.13 6.11 6.16
C VAL A 57 0.65 4.77 6.68
N TRP A 58 1.48 4.13 5.88
CA TRP A 58 2.01 2.80 6.15
C TRP A 58 3.51 2.82 5.95
N ASP A 59 4.25 2.19 6.85
CA ASP A 59 5.65 1.88 6.62
C ASP A 59 5.76 0.76 5.58
N ALA A 60 6.41 1.00 4.44
CA ALA A 60 6.48 0.02 3.34
C ALA A 60 7.38 -1.19 3.63
N THR A 61 8.15 -1.16 4.71
CA THR A 61 9.03 -2.25 5.14
C THR A 61 8.27 -3.31 5.91
N ASN A 62 7.33 -2.87 6.77
CA ASN A 62 6.67 -3.75 7.73
C ASN A 62 5.14 -3.68 7.67
N GLY A 63 4.55 -2.79 6.87
CA GLY A 63 3.09 -2.59 6.75
C GLY A 63 2.43 -2.02 8.01
N VAL A 64 3.21 -1.50 8.95
CA VAL A 64 2.71 -0.95 10.22
C VAL A 64 2.26 0.50 10.00
N LYS A 65 1.13 0.86 10.62
CA LYS A 65 0.56 2.21 10.65
C LYS A 65 1.28 3.12 11.64
#